data_AF-A0A7M7NK38-F1
#
_entry.id   AF-A0A7M7NK38-F1
#
_cell.length_a   1.000
_cell.length_b   1.000
_cell.length_c   1.000
_cell.angle_alpha   90.00
_cell.angle_beta   90.00
_cell.angle_gamma   90.00
#
_symmetry.space_group_name_H-M   'P 1'
#
loop_
_entity.id
_entity.type
_entity.pdbx_description
1 polymer ?
#
loop_
_entity_poly.entity_id
_entity_poly.type
_entity_poly.pdbx_seq_one_letter_code
_entity_poly.pdbx_strand_id
1 'polypeptide(L)'
;MEITTVDIGQDSTFPGGETNFVTASHDPYSLEVDEEQGFLYWSNTNGKILRKPLNGSGITQTVYSNGNLTKITGLSIDLSRDPRRIFFCDYREERTFYKDVHTKAHELTEYMSSDPNMRDISYFNGTLYWAKYDKPSAIAVMTEYDQNSPSFDIKETSEIEQPNQLLIIYGNP
;
A
#
# COMPACT_ATOMS: atom_id res chain seq x y z
N MET A 1 17.33 -5.72 8.40
CA MET A 1 16.74 -6.07 7.10
C MET A 1 17.26 -5.07 6.06
N GLU A 2 17.54 -5.51 4.84
CA GLU A 2 17.93 -4.64 3.72
C GLU A 2 16.87 -4.75 2.63
N ILE A 3 16.57 -3.64 1.95
CA ILE A 3 15.74 -3.64 0.74
C ILE A 3 16.68 -3.53 -0.46
N THR A 4 16.71 -4.58 -1.28
CA THR A 4 17.49 -4.63 -2.51
C THR A 4 16.60 -4.93 -3.70
N THR A 5 17.02 -4.48 -4.88
CA THR A 5 16.37 -4.82 -6.16
C THR A 5 17.34 -5.59 -7.04
N VAL A 6 16.79 -6.49 -7.85
CA VAL A 6 17.46 -7.14 -8.96
C VAL A 6 16.49 -7.15 -10.12
N ASP A 7 16.89 -6.58 -11.24
CA ASP A 7 16.12 -6.65 -12.47
C ASP A 7 16.69 -7.71 -13.42
N ILE A 8 15.81 -8.40 -14.12
CA ILE A 8 16.08 -9.46 -15.08
C ILE A 8 15.65 -9.10 -16.52
N GLY A 9 15.10 -7.90 -16.75
CA GLY A 9 14.70 -7.41 -18.07
C GLY A 9 15.87 -6.91 -18.92
N GLN A 10 15.86 -7.19 -20.23
CA GLN A 10 16.72 -6.49 -21.19
C GLN A 10 16.18 -5.06 -21.39
N ASP A 11 17.08 -4.07 -21.42
CA ASP A 11 16.80 -2.62 -21.58
C ASP A 11 16.24 -1.89 -20.34
N SER A 12 16.42 -2.47 -19.16
CA SER A 12 15.99 -1.80 -17.93
C SER A 12 16.85 -0.60 -17.54
N THR A 13 16.22 0.45 -16.99
CA THR A 13 16.89 1.52 -16.25
C THR A 13 17.40 1.07 -14.88
N PHE A 14 17.03 -0.13 -14.42
CA PHE A 14 17.60 -0.72 -13.21
C PHE A 14 19.06 -1.09 -13.45
N PRO A 15 19.96 -0.76 -12.51
CA PRO A 15 21.31 -1.31 -12.56
C PRO A 15 21.21 -2.84 -12.48
N GLY A 16 21.83 -3.55 -13.44
CA GLY A 16 21.86 -5.02 -13.48
C GLY A 16 22.65 -5.69 -12.34
N GLY A 17 22.92 -4.94 -11.25
CA GLY A 17 23.54 -5.40 -10.03
C GLY A 17 22.74 -4.95 -8.81
N GLU A 18 22.84 -5.72 -7.73
CA GLU A 18 22.12 -5.47 -6.48
C GLU A 18 22.34 -4.04 -5.97
N THR A 19 21.25 -3.30 -5.76
CA THR A 19 21.29 -1.94 -5.20
C THR A 19 20.62 -1.90 -3.84
N ASN A 20 21.32 -1.42 -2.82
CA ASN A 20 20.79 -1.25 -1.48
C ASN A 20 20.07 0.09 -1.34
N PHE A 21 18.75 0.05 -1.20
CA PHE A 21 17.93 1.26 -1.04
C PHE A 21 17.97 1.79 0.37
N VAL A 22 17.95 0.88 1.34
CA VAL A 22 17.71 1.17 2.75
C VAL A 22 18.44 0.15 3.62
N THR A 23 19.38 0.65 4.40
CA THR A 23 19.96 -0.02 5.58
C THR A 23 19.29 0.52 6.85
N ALA A 24 17.99 0.26 7.02
CA ALA A 24 17.23 0.75 8.19
C ALA A 24 16.96 -0.37 9.20
N SER A 25 16.95 -0.01 10.48
CA SER A 25 16.60 -0.91 11.60
C SER A 25 15.09 -1.14 11.78
N HIS A 26 14.26 -0.74 10.82
CA HIS A 26 12.80 -0.77 10.95
C HIS A 26 12.22 -1.54 9.77
N ASP A 27 11.78 -2.76 10.04
CA ASP A 27 11.37 -3.74 9.04
C ASP A 27 10.20 -3.19 8.19
N PRO A 28 10.34 -3.11 6.86
CA PRO A 28 9.23 -2.77 5.99
C PRO A 28 8.17 -3.87 6.00
N TYR A 29 6.90 -3.48 5.90
CA TYR A 29 5.79 -4.43 5.79
C TYR A 29 5.28 -4.57 4.35
N SER A 30 5.16 -3.46 3.63
CA SER A 30 4.72 -3.44 2.24
C SER A 30 5.58 -2.49 1.40
N LEU A 31 5.68 -2.80 0.12
CA LEU A 31 6.54 -2.16 -0.88
C LEU A 31 5.73 -1.98 -2.17
N GLU A 32 5.89 -0.83 -2.82
CA GLU A 32 5.25 -0.53 -4.11
C GLU A 32 6.23 0.24 -5.02
N VAL A 33 6.19 -0.04 -6.32
CA VAL A 33 7.10 0.57 -7.31
C VAL A 33 6.33 1.49 -8.25
N ASP A 34 6.86 2.69 -8.46
CA ASP A 34 6.43 3.63 -9.48
C ASP A 34 7.57 3.80 -10.49
N GLU A 35 7.59 2.96 -11.52
CA GLU A 35 8.65 2.98 -12.53
C GLU A 35 8.63 4.28 -13.34
N GLU A 36 7.44 4.80 -13.67
CA GLU A 36 7.28 6.00 -14.49
C GLU A 36 7.83 7.25 -13.78
N GLN A 37 7.58 7.45 -12.48
CA GLN A 37 8.22 8.54 -11.73
C GLN A 37 9.57 8.15 -11.11
N GLY A 38 9.99 6.89 -11.22
CA GLY A 38 11.27 6.38 -10.73
C GLY A 38 11.36 6.39 -9.20
N PHE A 39 10.34 5.91 -8.48
CA PHE A 39 10.34 5.81 -7.02
C PHE A 39 10.01 4.40 -6.52
N LEU A 40 10.69 3.99 -5.45
CA LEU A 40 10.29 2.88 -4.58
C LEU A 40 9.61 3.44 -3.34
N TYR A 41 8.42 2.94 -3.01
CA TYR A 41 7.65 3.27 -1.81
C TYR A 41 7.66 2.09 -0.84
N TRP A 42 7.65 2.36 0.47
CA TRP A 42 7.48 1.33 1.48
C TRP A 42 6.86 1.85 2.77
N SER A 43 6.15 0.99 3.46
CA SER A 43 5.71 1.22 4.83
C SER A 43 6.75 0.74 5.84
N ASN A 44 6.73 1.24 7.08
CA ASN A 44 7.57 0.72 8.16
C ASN A 44 6.81 0.55 9.48
N THR A 45 7.48 -0.07 10.46
CA THR A 45 6.94 -0.36 11.80
C THR A 45 6.66 0.86 12.69
N ASN A 46 6.95 2.08 12.23
CA ASN A 46 6.77 3.33 12.98
C ASN A 46 5.64 4.21 12.41
N GLY A 47 4.70 3.61 11.67
CA GLY A 47 3.57 4.35 11.12
C GLY A 47 3.95 5.34 10.01
N LYS A 48 5.02 5.03 9.26
CA LYS A 48 5.47 5.87 8.15
C LYS A 48 5.32 5.15 6.81
N ILE A 49 5.05 5.95 5.79
CA ILE A 49 5.25 5.59 4.39
C ILE A 49 6.37 6.47 3.87
N LEU A 50 7.38 5.82 3.32
CA LEU A 50 8.61 6.42 2.84
C LEU A 50 8.75 6.15 1.34
N ARG A 51 9.53 6.97 0.66
CA ARG A 51 9.95 6.70 -0.72
C ARG A 51 11.38 7.13 -0.98
N LYS A 52 12.01 6.55 -2.01
CA LYS A 52 13.35 6.92 -2.47
C LYS A 52 13.44 6.74 -3.99
N PRO A 53 14.28 7.52 -4.70
CA PRO A 53 14.57 7.26 -6.10
C PRO A 53 14.92 5.79 -6.37
N LEU A 54 14.32 5.22 -7.41
CA LEU A 54 14.40 3.80 -7.79
C LEU A 54 15.79 3.38 -8.24
N ASN A 55 16.66 4.33 -8.58
CA ASN A 55 18.08 4.08 -8.81
C ASN A 55 18.93 4.06 -7.52
N GLY A 56 18.29 4.12 -6.35
CA GLY A 56 18.94 4.11 -5.04
C GLY A 56 19.62 5.44 -4.65
N SER A 57 19.62 6.44 -5.53
CA SER A 57 20.25 7.74 -5.27
C SER A 57 19.43 8.62 -4.32
N GLY A 58 20.02 9.73 -3.88
CA GLY A 58 19.33 10.74 -3.08
C GLY A 58 18.95 10.30 -1.67
N ILE A 59 18.11 11.12 -1.02
CA ILE A 59 17.63 10.90 0.34
C ILE A 59 16.28 10.20 0.36
N THR A 60 16.02 9.44 1.42
CA THR A 60 14.69 8.92 1.73
C THR A 60 13.74 10.05 2.09
N GLN A 61 12.60 10.11 1.40
CA GLN A 61 11.54 11.08 1.64
C GLN A 61 10.43 10.45 2.49
N THR A 62 9.86 11.23 3.41
CA THR A 62 8.67 10.82 4.16
C THR A 62 7.42 11.27 3.42
N VAL A 63 6.59 10.32 2.97
CA VAL A 63 5.33 10.56 2.27
C VAL A 63 4.16 10.68 3.25
N TYR A 64 4.22 9.87 4.31
CA TYR A 64 3.25 9.89 5.40
C TYR A 64 3.95 9.53 6.72
N SER A 65 3.49 10.13 7.82
CA SER A 65 3.94 9.79 9.16
C SER A 65 2.81 10.08 10.15
N ASN A 66 2.45 9.08 10.93
CA ASN A 66 1.52 9.22 12.04
C ASN A 66 2.00 8.33 13.19
N GLY A 67 2.39 8.95 14.31
CA GLY A 67 2.92 8.22 15.47
C GLY A 67 1.89 7.34 16.18
N ASN A 68 0.61 7.46 15.82
CA ASN A 68 -0.45 6.60 16.32
C ASN A 68 -0.67 5.36 15.43
N LEU A 69 0.12 5.18 14.36
CA LEU A 69 0.11 3.97 13.53
C LEU A 69 1.36 3.13 13.84
N THR A 70 1.23 1.82 13.84
CA THR A 70 2.28 0.89 14.29
C THR A 70 2.52 -0.28 13.34
N LYS A 71 1.59 -0.59 12.44
CA LYS A 71 1.68 -1.68 11.47
C LYS A 71 0.92 -1.36 10.18
N ILE A 72 1.44 -0.43 9.38
CA ILE A 72 0.95 -0.21 8.01
C ILE A 72 1.33 -1.42 7.15
N THR A 73 0.45 -2.43 7.10
CA THR A 73 0.72 -3.71 6.41
C THR A 73 0.23 -3.72 4.97
N GLY A 74 -0.77 -2.90 4.64
CA GLY A 74 -1.24 -2.72 3.28
C GLY A 74 -0.82 -1.38 2.70
N LEU A 75 -0.38 -1.40 1.44
CA LEU A 75 0.02 -0.23 0.65
C LEU A 75 -0.33 -0.51 -0.80
N SER A 76 -0.96 0.45 -1.49
CA SER A 76 -1.21 0.39 -2.93
C SER A 76 -1.20 1.80 -3.54
N ILE A 77 -0.93 1.91 -4.83
CA ILE A 77 -0.76 3.20 -5.52
C ILE A 77 -1.59 3.24 -6.80
N ASP A 78 -2.34 4.33 -7.00
CA ASP A 78 -2.85 4.69 -8.32
C ASP A 78 -1.73 5.33 -9.15
N LEU A 79 -1.08 4.50 -9.96
CA LEU A 79 0.00 4.90 -10.86
C LEU A 79 -0.49 5.68 -12.09
N SER A 80 -1.80 5.85 -12.30
CA SER A 80 -2.30 6.59 -13.47
C SER A 80 -2.34 8.12 -13.27
N ARG A 81 -2.02 8.61 -12.07
CA ARG A 81 -2.26 10.00 -11.66
C ARG A 81 -0.96 10.75 -11.35
N ASP A 82 -0.97 12.07 -11.56
CA ASP A 82 0.08 12.97 -11.06
C ASP A 82 -0.56 14.17 -10.33
N PRO A 83 -0.37 14.32 -8.99
CA PRO A 83 0.43 13.46 -8.12
C PRO A 83 -0.17 12.06 -7.96
N ARG A 84 0.70 11.08 -7.68
CA ARG A 84 0.29 9.72 -7.31
C ARG A 84 -0.62 9.74 -6.10
N ARG A 85 -1.66 8.90 -6.14
CA ARG A 85 -2.53 8.65 -5.00
C ARG A 85 -2.14 7.33 -4.34
N ILE A 86 -1.97 7.35 -3.04
CA ILE A 86 -1.51 6.23 -2.23
C ILE A 86 -2.63 5.85 -1.27
N PHE A 87 -2.84 4.55 -1.14
CA PHE A 87 -3.81 3.93 -0.26
C PHE A 87 -3.07 3.01 0.72
N PHE A 88 -3.49 2.99 1.98
CA PHE A 88 -2.80 2.21 2.99
C PHE A 88 -3.71 1.87 4.17
N CYS A 89 -3.46 0.73 4.80
CA CYS A 89 -4.15 0.32 6.02
C CYS A 89 -3.16 -0.11 7.10
N ASP A 90 -3.44 0.30 8.34
CA ASP A 90 -2.79 -0.20 9.53
C ASP A 90 -3.58 -1.36 10.11
N TYR A 91 -2.98 -2.55 10.13
CA TYR A 91 -3.63 -3.75 10.63
C TYR A 91 -3.85 -3.72 12.15
N ARG A 92 -2.95 -3.10 12.91
CA ARG A 92 -3.00 -3.14 14.37
C ARG A 92 -3.92 -2.08 14.95
N GLU A 93 -3.91 -0.91 14.35
CA GLU A 93 -4.75 0.22 14.76
C GLU A 93 -6.07 0.26 14.00
N GLU A 94 -6.25 -0.64 13.02
CA GLU A 94 -7.46 -0.85 12.23
C GLU A 94 -7.92 0.39 11.46
N ARG A 95 -6.96 1.18 10.97
CA ARG A 95 -7.22 2.45 10.29
C ARG A 95 -6.80 2.39 8.83
N THR A 96 -7.64 2.92 7.96
CA THR A 96 -7.41 2.93 6.52
C THR A 96 -7.45 4.35 5.98
N PHE A 97 -6.58 4.65 5.02
CA PHE A 97 -6.42 6.01 4.50
C PHE A 97 -6.15 6.01 3.00
N TYR A 98 -6.39 7.18 2.40
CA TYR A 98 -5.78 7.55 1.14
C TYR A 98 -5.17 8.95 1.22
N LYS A 99 -4.20 9.23 0.35
CA LYS A 99 -3.68 10.58 0.14
C LYS A 99 -3.02 10.72 -1.21
N ASP A 100 -3.00 11.92 -1.74
CA ASP A 100 -2.01 12.25 -2.77
C ASP A 100 -0.66 12.49 -2.07
N VAL A 101 0.46 12.17 -2.73
CA VAL A 101 1.81 12.18 -2.11
C VAL A 101 2.10 13.46 -1.32
N HIS A 102 1.64 14.62 -1.80
CA HIS A 102 1.93 15.93 -1.21
C HIS A 102 0.76 16.57 -0.43
N THR A 103 -0.33 15.82 -0.22
CA THR A 103 -1.51 16.32 0.49
C THR A 103 -1.63 15.74 1.89
N LYS A 104 -2.64 16.22 2.64
CA LYS A 104 -3.07 15.56 3.87
C LYS A 104 -3.72 14.22 3.52
N ALA A 105 -3.66 13.28 4.47
CA ALA A 105 -4.37 12.02 4.37
C ALA A 105 -5.84 12.18 4.77
N HIS A 106 -6.68 11.45 4.06
CA HIS A 106 -8.09 11.26 4.33
C HIS A 106 -8.27 9.87 4.93
N GLU A 107 -9.00 9.78 6.03
CA GLU A 107 -9.30 8.52 6.70
C GLU A 107 -10.58 7.92 6.13
N LEU A 108 -10.54 6.62 5.83
CA LEU A 108 -11.66 5.85 5.27
C LEU A 108 -12.36 4.97 6.32
N THR A 109 -11.75 4.82 7.50
CA THR A 109 -12.21 3.90 8.55
C THR A 109 -13.68 4.11 8.94
N GLU A 110 -14.15 5.36 8.94
CA GLU A 110 -15.54 5.70 9.32
C GLU A 110 -16.61 5.18 8.35
N TYR A 111 -16.24 4.84 7.11
CA TYR A 111 -17.14 4.31 6.09
C TYR A 111 -17.17 2.78 6.06
N MET A 112 -16.38 2.12 6.90
CA MET A 112 -16.23 0.67 6.94
C MET A 112 -17.13 0.05 8.03
N SER A 113 -17.27 -1.27 8.02
CA SER A 113 -17.91 -2.00 9.13
C SER A 113 -17.16 -1.78 10.45
N SER A 114 -17.84 -1.95 11.58
CA SER A 114 -17.30 -1.69 12.93
C SER A 114 -16.07 -2.50 13.34
N ASP A 115 -15.74 -3.56 12.59
CA ASP A 115 -14.59 -4.43 12.82
C ASP A 115 -13.87 -4.68 11.48
N PRO A 116 -13.14 -3.67 10.95
CA PRO A 116 -12.61 -3.75 9.60
C PRO A 116 -11.41 -4.70 9.51
N ASN A 117 -10.59 -4.85 10.57
CA ASN A 117 -9.43 -5.77 10.66
C ASN A 117 -8.73 -6.09 9.32
N MET A 118 -8.45 -5.04 8.55
CA MET A 118 -7.95 -5.16 7.19
C MET A 118 -6.45 -5.36 7.22
N ARG A 119 -6.00 -6.41 6.54
CA ARG A 119 -4.60 -6.80 6.52
C ARG A 119 -3.85 -6.17 5.36
N ASP A 120 -4.46 -6.17 4.19
CA ASP A 120 -3.88 -5.65 2.98
C ASP A 120 -4.93 -4.93 2.13
N ILE A 121 -4.47 -4.06 1.23
CA ILE A 121 -5.29 -3.22 0.36
C ILE A 121 -4.72 -3.22 -1.06
N SER A 122 -5.57 -3.34 -2.07
CA SER A 122 -5.21 -3.16 -3.47
C SER A 122 -6.11 -2.14 -4.15
N TYR A 123 -5.52 -1.26 -4.93
CA TYR A 123 -6.24 -0.38 -5.84
C TYR A 123 -6.33 -0.98 -7.24
N PHE A 124 -7.51 -0.93 -7.85
CA PHE A 124 -7.68 -1.23 -9.26
C PHE A 124 -8.83 -0.42 -9.86
N ASN A 125 -8.52 0.41 -10.86
CA ASN A 125 -9.48 1.13 -11.70
C ASN A 125 -10.60 1.84 -10.92
N GLY A 126 -10.23 2.72 -9.98
CA GLY A 126 -11.18 3.47 -9.15
C GLY A 126 -11.77 2.71 -7.96
N THR A 127 -11.42 1.43 -7.79
CA THR A 127 -11.95 0.57 -6.72
C THR A 127 -10.84 0.16 -5.76
N LEU A 128 -11.16 0.15 -4.48
CA LEU A 128 -10.30 -0.38 -3.42
C LEU A 128 -10.81 -1.74 -2.97
N TYR A 129 -9.89 -2.66 -2.76
CA TYR A 129 -10.15 -4.01 -2.29
C TYR A 129 -9.33 -4.27 -1.05
N TRP A 130 -9.90 -4.93 -0.05
CA TRP A 130 -9.16 -5.35 1.14
C TRP A 130 -9.30 -6.83 1.40
N ALA A 131 -8.25 -7.40 1.97
CA ALA A 131 -8.30 -8.69 2.63
C ALA A 131 -8.48 -8.51 4.14
N LYS A 132 -9.58 -9.03 4.70
CA LYS A 132 -9.83 -9.05 6.15
C LYS A 132 -9.25 -10.31 6.78
N TYR A 133 -8.42 -10.13 7.81
CA TYR A 133 -7.72 -11.24 8.47
C TYR A 133 -8.62 -12.06 9.39
N ASP A 134 -9.41 -11.38 10.24
CA ASP A 134 -10.10 -12.02 11.36
C ASP A 134 -11.36 -12.77 10.96
N LYS A 135 -11.84 -13.71 11.80
CA LYS A 135 -12.92 -14.64 11.48
C LYS A 135 -14.32 -14.01 11.64
N PRO A 136 -15.20 -14.17 10.64
CA PRO A 136 -14.93 -14.77 9.33
C PRO A 136 -14.05 -13.85 8.47
N SER A 137 -13.05 -14.44 7.79
CA SER A 137 -12.21 -13.70 6.83
C SER A 137 -13.08 -13.22 5.68
N ALA A 138 -12.68 -12.13 5.04
CA ALA A 138 -13.52 -11.50 4.03
C ALA A 138 -12.69 -10.80 2.97
N ILE A 139 -13.36 -10.55 1.83
CA ILE A 139 -12.91 -9.53 0.88
C ILE A 139 -13.89 -8.36 1.00
N ALA A 140 -13.34 -7.16 1.20
CA ALA A 140 -14.10 -5.92 1.20
C ALA A 140 -13.81 -5.12 -0.07
N VAL A 141 -14.77 -4.32 -0.49
CA VAL A 141 -14.71 -3.49 -1.70
C VAL A 141 -15.25 -2.10 -1.36
N MET A 142 -14.56 -1.07 -1.84
CA MET A 142 -15.02 0.32 -1.75
C MET A 142 -14.87 1.00 -3.10
N THR A 143 -15.94 1.67 -3.51
CA THR A 143 -15.95 2.57 -4.68
C THR A 143 -16.28 3.97 -4.22
N GLU A 144 -16.00 4.97 -5.05
CA GLU A 144 -16.30 6.38 -4.74
C GLU A 144 -15.64 6.83 -3.42
N TYR A 145 -14.47 6.26 -3.11
CA TYR A 145 -13.74 6.48 -1.85
C TYR A 145 -13.38 7.95 -1.60
N ASP A 146 -13.34 8.79 -2.64
CA ASP A 146 -13.05 10.22 -2.58
C ASP A 146 -14.29 11.12 -2.71
N GLN A 147 -15.49 10.52 -2.68
CA GLN A 147 -16.76 11.23 -2.67
C GLN A 147 -17.30 11.36 -1.24
N ASN A 148 -18.38 12.14 -1.07
CA ASN A 148 -19.00 12.38 0.25
C ASN A 148 -19.73 11.16 0.83
N SER A 149 -19.92 10.10 0.03
CA SER A 149 -20.62 8.88 0.45
C SER A 149 -19.99 7.65 -0.22
N PRO A 150 -18.78 7.24 0.22
CA PRO A 150 -18.15 6.02 -0.27
C PRO A 150 -19.08 4.80 -0.13
N SER A 151 -19.11 3.96 -1.15
CA SER A 151 -19.76 2.65 -1.06
C SER A 151 -18.84 1.68 -0.34
N PHE A 152 -19.34 0.88 0.59
CA PHE A 152 -18.57 -0.17 1.23
C PHE A 152 -19.36 -1.46 1.30
N ASP A 153 -18.82 -2.51 0.68
CA ASP A 153 -19.37 -3.86 0.69
C ASP A 153 -18.33 -4.83 1.21
N ILE A 154 -18.77 -5.82 2.00
CA ILE A 154 -17.89 -6.86 2.53
C ILE A 154 -18.54 -8.24 2.37
N LYS A 155 -17.76 -9.19 1.85
CA LYS A 155 -18.19 -10.58 1.68
C LYS A 155 -17.34 -11.49 2.55
N GLU A 156 -17.91 -11.88 3.66
CA GLU A 156 -17.36 -12.90 4.55
C GLU A 156 -17.34 -14.27 3.87
N THR A 157 -16.30 -15.04 4.13
CA THR A 157 -16.13 -16.39 3.60
C THR A 157 -15.34 -17.25 4.57
N SER A 158 -15.67 -18.53 4.63
CA SER A 158 -14.87 -19.55 5.32
C SER A 158 -13.84 -20.21 4.40
N GLU A 159 -13.81 -19.85 3.11
CA GLU A 159 -12.92 -20.45 2.10
C GLU A 159 -11.50 -19.87 2.14
N ILE A 160 -11.33 -18.70 2.77
CA ILE A 160 -10.05 -18.03 2.94
C ILE A 160 -9.74 -18.03 4.43
N GLU A 161 -8.56 -18.52 4.80
CA GLU A 161 -8.07 -18.48 6.17
C GLU A 161 -6.85 -17.55 6.24
N GLN A 162 -6.92 -16.52 7.09
CA GLN A 162 -5.79 -15.63 7.41
C GLN A 162 -5.11 -15.02 6.17
N PRO A 163 -5.84 -14.30 5.30
CA PRO A 163 -5.23 -13.68 4.13
C PRO A 163 -4.19 -12.65 4.58
N ASN A 164 -2.97 -12.78 4.05
CA ASN A 164 -1.86 -11.89 4.38
C ASN A 164 -1.63 -10.82 3.32
N GLN A 165 -1.89 -11.13 2.06
CA GLN A 165 -1.65 -10.24 0.93
C GLN A 165 -2.77 -10.39 -0.10
N LEU A 166 -3.13 -9.28 -0.73
CA LEU A 166 -4.05 -9.19 -1.85
C LEU A 166 -3.31 -8.51 -3.02
N LEU A 167 -3.37 -9.13 -4.20
CA LEU A 167 -2.75 -8.58 -5.40
C LEU A 167 -3.71 -8.75 -6.58
N ILE A 168 -3.94 -7.68 -7.32
CA ILE A 168 -4.74 -7.67 -8.53
C ILE A 168 -3.79 -7.52 -9.72
N ILE A 169 -3.71 -8.56 -10.54
CA ILE A 169 -2.89 -8.56 -11.75
C ILE A 169 -3.83 -8.53 -12.95
N TYR A 170 -3.67 -7.52 -13.80
CA TYR A 170 -4.37 -7.45 -15.08
C TYR A 170 -3.39 -7.84 -16.20
N GLY A 171 -3.59 -9.03 -16.76
CA GLY A 171 -2.92 -9.45 -17.99
C GLY A 171 -3.78 -9.08 -19.20
N ASN A 172 -3.21 -8.40 -20.19
CA ASN A 172 -3.81 -8.42 -21.53
C ASN A 172 -3.68 -9.86 -22.05
N PRO A 173 -4.79 -10.51 -22.45
CA PRO A 173 -4.76 -11.87 -22.99
C PRO A 173 -3.97 -11.97 -24.30
#